data_AF-A0A917C9K1-F1
#
_entry.id   AF-A0A917C9K1-F1
#
_cell.length_a   1.000
_cell.length_b   1.000
_cell.length_c   1.000
_cell.angle_alpha   90.00
_cell.angle_beta   90.00
_cell.angle_gamma   90.00
#
_symmetry.space_group_name_H-M   'P 1'
#
loop_
_entity.id
_entity.type
_entity.pdbx_description
1 polymer ?
#
loop_
_entity_poly.entity_id
_entity_poly.type
_entity_poly.pdbx_seq_one_letter_code
_entity_poly.pdbx_strand_id
1 'polypeptide(L)'
;MIMNYKTPPLEQKINELYKMHKIIKPTHLSVESLAEKFNVWVHYHNKKSKGIEVSPGVYTIFLDNRLAEDQQRLEFLHELCHMLRHAGNQTIMPELFTKAQETEADRFVFYAAIPFFMLEKLSLSSVKSEAIGYISREFNVPLNFAKKRYEQIEDRIRQGEFLSAIESATATREIIRDSSESYTANRTNIFIRAYYNWDGDYSRPDTLIIEQPEGFDWDNQLEIDVDGNYESCDMPSYISHDSATILSGDLSIPPDRKGFVTINLSRVAWRHGKLSTRLYLSMEAIDDALNF
;
A
#
# COMPACT_ATOMS: atom_id res chain seq x y z
N MET A 1 14.60 12.46 12.91
CA MET A 1 13.84 11.22 12.67
C MET A 1 12.60 11.40 11.76
N ILE A 2 12.13 12.63 11.44
CA ILE A 2 10.77 12.83 10.89
C ILE A 2 10.71 13.14 9.38
N MET A 3 11.81 13.50 8.72
CA MET A 3 11.76 14.06 7.35
C MET A 3 11.40 13.09 6.21
N ASN A 4 11.35 11.78 6.46
CA ASN A 4 11.25 10.77 5.39
C ASN A 4 10.01 9.86 5.46
N TYR A 5 9.05 10.12 6.36
CA TYR A 5 7.80 9.34 6.36
C TYR A 5 6.90 9.77 5.20
N LYS A 6 6.80 8.93 4.16
CA LYS A 6 5.80 9.11 3.09
C LYS A 6 4.45 8.57 3.58
N THR A 7 3.52 9.50 3.86
CA THR A 7 2.16 9.14 4.29
C THR A 7 1.42 8.51 3.11
N PRO A 8 0.94 7.26 3.22
CA PRO A 8 0.24 6.60 2.12
C PRO A 8 -1.16 7.18 1.85
N PRO A 9 -1.75 6.95 0.67
CA PRO A 9 -3.04 7.54 0.29
C PRO A 9 -4.19 7.26 1.27
N LEU A 10 -4.29 6.04 1.81
CA LEU A 10 -5.32 5.70 2.80
C LEU A 10 -5.16 6.55 4.08
N GLU A 11 -3.93 6.68 4.57
CA GLU A 11 -3.65 7.50 5.76
C GLU A 11 -3.82 9.00 5.48
N GLN A 12 -3.48 9.48 4.28
CA GLN A 12 -3.75 10.88 3.87
C GLN A 12 -5.24 11.19 3.94
N LYS A 13 -6.10 10.32 3.36
CA LYS A 13 -7.56 10.47 3.40
C LYS A 13 -8.09 10.48 4.85
N ILE A 14 -7.59 9.59 5.70
CA ILE A 14 -7.96 9.56 7.13
C ILE A 14 -7.53 10.86 7.83
N ASN A 15 -6.32 11.35 7.55
CA ASN A 15 -5.81 12.59 8.13
C ASN A 15 -6.65 13.80 7.71
N GLU A 16 -7.04 13.88 6.45
CA GLU A 16 -7.92 14.93 5.93
C GLU A 16 -9.30 14.88 6.59
N LEU A 17 -9.89 13.68 6.67
CA LEU A 17 -11.17 13.47 7.34
C LEU A 17 -11.09 13.88 8.82
N TYR A 18 -10.06 13.45 9.53
CA TYR A 18 -9.85 13.79 10.93
C TYR A 18 -9.70 15.30 11.13
N LYS A 19 -8.90 15.97 10.29
CA LYS A 19 -8.75 17.44 10.33
C LYS A 19 -10.07 18.15 10.07
N MET A 20 -10.87 17.68 9.09
CA MET A 20 -12.19 18.23 8.78
C MET A 20 -13.14 18.17 9.98
N HIS A 21 -13.13 17.06 10.71
CA HIS A 21 -13.93 16.86 11.94
C HIS A 21 -13.25 17.38 13.22
N LYS A 22 -12.13 18.12 13.10
CA LYS A 22 -11.35 18.67 14.23
C LYS A 22 -10.83 17.61 15.21
N ILE A 23 -10.53 16.41 14.71
CA ILE A 23 -9.91 15.28 15.42
C ILE A 23 -8.40 15.43 15.27
N ILE A 24 -7.77 16.16 16.20
CA ILE A 24 -6.36 16.57 16.07
C ILE A 24 -5.44 16.09 17.21
N LYS A 25 -5.99 15.43 18.23
CA LYS A 25 -5.26 14.93 19.40
C LYS A 25 -5.70 13.50 19.75
N PRO A 26 -4.82 12.69 20.37
CA PRO A 26 -5.17 11.32 20.78
C PRO A 26 -6.41 11.24 21.67
N THR A 27 -6.62 12.24 22.55
CA THR A 27 -7.80 12.32 23.43
C THR A 27 -9.12 12.47 22.68
N HIS A 28 -9.13 12.86 21.40
CA HIS A 28 -10.34 12.94 20.57
C HIS A 28 -10.70 11.59 19.93
N LEU A 29 -9.89 10.55 20.11
CA LEU A 29 -10.07 9.24 19.47
C LEU A 29 -10.91 8.27 20.32
N SER A 30 -11.58 8.73 21.39
CA SER A 30 -12.51 7.86 22.12
C SER A 30 -13.70 7.47 21.24
N VAL A 31 -14.34 6.33 21.54
CA VAL A 31 -15.51 5.85 20.80
C VAL A 31 -16.60 6.91 20.78
N GLU A 32 -16.87 7.54 21.93
CA GLU A 32 -17.90 8.56 22.11
C GLU A 32 -17.62 9.81 21.27
N SER A 33 -16.38 10.30 21.32
CA SER A 33 -15.95 11.48 20.56
C SER A 33 -16.02 11.25 19.05
N LEU A 34 -15.58 10.08 18.59
CA LEU A 34 -15.65 9.73 17.17
C LEU A 34 -17.10 9.51 16.72
N ALA A 35 -17.90 8.81 17.52
CA ALA A 35 -19.31 8.57 17.24
C ALA A 35 -20.10 9.88 17.10
N GLU A 36 -19.89 10.84 18.00
CA GLU A 36 -20.50 12.17 17.92
C GLU A 36 -20.09 12.88 16.62
N LYS A 37 -18.79 12.88 16.30
CA LYS A 37 -18.26 13.60 15.13
C LYS A 37 -18.67 13.01 13.79
N PHE A 38 -18.86 11.70 13.73
CA PHE A 38 -19.28 10.97 12.54
C PHE A 38 -20.79 10.70 12.49
N ASN A 39 -21.56 11.21 13.47
CA ASN A 39 -23.00 11.00 13.57
C ASN A 39 -23.39 9.51 13.55
N VAL A 40 -22.71 8.71 14.39
CA VAL A 40 -22.92 7.27 14.53
C VAL A 40 -23.50 6.97 15.90
N TRP A 41 -24.59 6.20 15.95
CA TRP A 41 -25.17 5.71 17.20
C TRP A 41 -24.40 4.49 17.69
N VAL A 42 -24.03 4.45 18.97
CA VAL A 42 -23.28 3.33 19.55
C VAL A 42 -24.10 2.63 20.62
N HIS A 43 -24.18 1.31 20.53
CA HIS A 43 -24.79 0.45 21.54
C HIS A 43 -23.83 -0.66 21.96
N TYR A 44 -23.91 -1.07 23.22
CA TYR A 44 -23.04 -2.11 23.77
C TYR A 44 -23.88 -3.36 24.08
N HIS A 45 -23.43 -4.53 23.61
CA HIS A 45 -24.13 -5.80 23.84
C HIS A 45 -23.19 -7.00 23.92
N ASN A 46 -23.66 -8.11 24.48
CA ASN A 46 -22.85 -9.34 24.64
C ASN A 46 -22.82 -10.21 23.36
N LYS A 47 -22.48 -9.63 22.21
CA LYS A 47 -22.34 -10.29 20.91
C LYS A 47 -21.22 -9.62 20.10
N LYS A 48 -20.73 -10.29 19.06
CA LYS A 48 -19.72 -9.76 18.13
C LYS A 48 -20.16 -8.39 17.60
N SER A 49 -19.23 -7.44 17.55
CA SER A 49 -19.48 -6.11 17.02
C SER A 49 -19.96 -6.14 15.57
N LYS A 50 -20.76 -5.13 15.23
CA LYS A 50 -21.34 -4.97 13.90
C LYS A 50 -21.84 -3.55 13.67
N GLY A 51 -21.49 -2.97 12.53
CA GLY A 51 -22.09 -1.76 11.98
C GLY A 51 -23.27 -2.06 11.06
N ILE A 52 -24.32 -1.24 11.15
CA ILE A 52 -25.45 -1.23 10.22
C ILE A 52 -25.87 0.20 9.89
N GLU A 53 -26.41 0.39 8.70
CA GLU A 53 -27.16 1.58 8.33
C GLU A 53 -28.65 1.27 8.51
N VAL A 54 -29.30 1.90 9.51
CA VAL A 54 -30.72 1.62 9.82
C VAL A 54 -31.68 2.34 8.88
N SER A 55 -31.25 3.50 8.36
CA SER A 55 -31.91 4.28 7.32
C SER A 55 -30.85 5.14 6.62
N PRO A 56 -31.10 5.66 5.40
CA PRO A 56 -30.10 6.41 4.65
C PRO A 56 -29.44 7.52 5.48
N GLY A 57 -28.12 7.42 5.69
CA GLY A 57 -27.31 8.36 6.47
C GLY A 57 -27.43 8.23 7.99
N VAL A 58 -28.12 7.21 8.51
CA VAL A 58 -28.25 6.92 9.94
C VAL A 58 -27.53 5.63 10.26
N TYR A 59 -26.35 5.80 10.82
CA TYR A 59 -25.42 4.72 11.12
C TYR A 59 -25.53 4.29 12.57
N THR A 60 -25.50 2.98 12.83
CA THR A 60 -25.50 2.40 14.17
C THR A 60 -24.45 1.31 14.27
N ILE A 61 -23.56 1.40 15.25
CA ILE A 61 -22.56 0.39 15.58
C ILE A 61 -22.94 -0.27 16.90
N PHE A 62 -23.03 -1.59 16.88
CA PHE A 62 -23.10 -2.39 18.09
C PHE A 62 -21.71 -2.90 18.44
N LEU A 63 -21.25 -2.65 19.68
CA LEU A 63 -19.97 -3.08 20.19
C LEU A 63 -20.11 -4.25 21.17
N ASP A 64 -19.16 -5.18 21.12
CA ASP A 64 -19.09 -6.30 22.04
C ASP A 64 -18.65 -5.84 23.45
N ASN A 65 -19.60 -5.82 24.38
CA ASN A 65 -19.35 -5.34 25.75
C ASN A 65 -18.51 -6.31 26.61
N ARG A 66 -18.11 -7.45 26.04
CA ARG A 66 -17.23 -8.42 26.71
C ARG A 66 -15.76 -8.12 26.50
N LEU A 67 -15.44 -7.23 25.55
CA LEU A 67 -14.08 -6.82 25.24
C LEU A 67 -13.61 -5.68 26.15
N ALA A 68 -12.30 -5.57 26.32
CA ALA A 68 -11.69 -4.41 26.98
C ALA A 68 -11.90 -3.13 26.13
N GLU A 69 -11.91 -1.97 26.78
CA GLU A 69 -12.21 -0.68 26.14
C GLU A 69 -11.25 -0.37 24.96
N ASP A 70 -9.98 -0.72 25.11
CA ASP A 70 -8.97 -0.53 24.07
C ASP A 70 -9.29 -1.36 22.81
N GLN A 71 -9.77 -2.59 22.98
CA GLN A 71 -10.21 -3.49 21.92
C GLN A 71 -11.57 -3.08 21.34
N GLN A 72 -12.54 -2.66 22.15
CA GLN A 72 -13.83 -2.15 21.69
C GLN A 72 -13.64 -0.97 20.74
N ARG A 73 -12.67 -0.12 21.02
CA ARG A 73 -12.34 1.01 20.16
C ARG A 73 -11.72 0.59 18.84
N LEU A 74 -10.89 -0.45 18.82
CA LEU A 74 -10.38 -1.01 17.56
C LEU A 74 -11.53 -1.58 16.72
N GLU A 75 -12.47 -2.29 17.34
CA GLU A 75 -13.66 -2.80 16.64
C GLU A 75 -14.57 -1.66 16.17
N PHE A 76 -14.76 -0.60 16.95
CA PHE A 76 -15.48 0.59 16.52
C PHE A 76 -14.87 1.19 15.25
N LEU A 77 -13.54 1.33 15.19
CA LEU A 77 -12.86 1.86 14.01
C LEU A 77 -12.99 0.94 12.79
N HIS A 78 -13.02 -0.38 13.00
CA HIS A 78 -13.26 -1.37 11.95
C HIS A 78 -14.66 -1.19 11.34
N GLU A 79 -15.68 -1.16 12.20
CA GLU A 79 -17.08 -0.96 11.78
C GLU A 79 -17.30 0.42 11.15
N LEU A 80 -16.63 1.46 11.67
CA LEU A 80 -16.64 2.79 11.08
C LEU A 80 -16.03 2.80 9.67
N CYS A 81 -14.98 2.00 9.42
CA CYS A 81 -14.42 1.86 8.07
C CYS A 81 -15.47 1.35 7.08
N HIS A 82 -16.21 0.30 7.47
CA HIS A 82 -17.28 -0.24 6.63
C HIS A 82 -18.32 0.82 6.28
N MET A 83 -18.74 1.64 7.26
CA MET A 83 -19.72 2.70 7.03
C MET A 83 -19.21 3.82 6.12
N LEU A 84 -17.95 4.22 6.27
CA LEU A 84 -17.39 5.36 5.55
C LEU A 84 -16.92 5.00 4.13
N ARG A 85 -16.56 3.74 3.89
CA ARG A 85 -15.79 3.36 2.70
C ARG A 85 -16.36 2.19 1.91
N HIS A 86 -17.18 1.35 2.53
CA HIS A 86 -17.67 0.14 1.89
C HIS A 86 -19.17 0.26 1.58
N ALA A 87 -19.56 -0.36 0.47
CA ALA A 87 -20.94 -0.47 0.04
C ALA A 87 -21.25 -1.92 -0.31
N GLY A 88 -22.54 -2.24 -0.33
CA GLY A 88 -23.03 -3.60 -0.62
C GLY A 88 -23.26 -4.43 0.65
N ASN A 89 -23.95 -5.54 0.46
CA ASN A 89 -24.27 -6.46 1.55
C ASN A 89 -23.27 -7.63 1.54
N GLN A 90 -22.36 -7.64 2.52
CA GLN A 90 -21.31 -8.66 2.66
C GLN A 90 -21.86 -10.10 2.74
N THR A 91 -23.13 -10.33 3.12
CA THR A 91 -23.70 -11.69 3.17
C THR A 91 -24.01 -12.28 1.79
N ILE A 92 -24.06 -11.44 0.75
CA ILE A 92 -24.37 -11.84 -0.63
C ILE A 92 -23.27 -11.45 -1.62
N MET A 93 -22.29 -10.67 -1.19
CA MET A 93 -21.15 -10.28 -2.02
C MET A 93 -20.22 -11.47 -2.27
N PRO A 94 -19.55 -11.54 -3.43
CA PRO A 94 -18.55 -12.58 -3.68
C PRO A 94 -17.39 -12.48 -2.67
N GLU A 95 -16.86 -13.64 -2.28
CA GLU A 95 -15.88 -13.76 -1.20
C GLU A 95 -14.65 -12.87 -1.39
N LEU A 96 -14.14 -12.75 -2.62
CA LEU A 96 -12.98 -11.91 -2.93
C LEU A 96 -13.23 -10.43 -2.61
N PHE A 97 -14.43 -9.91 -2.88
CA PHE A 97 -14.77 -8.53 -2.56
C PHE A 97 -14.94 -8.32 -1.06
N THR A 98 -15.58 -9.27 -0.36
CA THR A 98 -15.69 -9.22 1.10
C THR A 98 -14.31 -9.26 1.76
N LYS A 99 -13.41 -10.14 1.30
CA LYS A 99 -12.04 -10.23 1.80
C LYS A 99 -11.23 -8.95 1.55
N ALA A 100 -11.40 -8.32 0.39
CA ALA A 100 -10.77 -7.03 0.09
C ALA A 100 -11.25 -5.94 1.06
N GLN A 101 -12.56 -5.87 1.34
CA GLN A 101 -13.12 -4.92 2.31
C GLN A 101 -12.58 -5.15 3.73
N GLU A 102 -12.55 -6.40 4.21
CA GLU A 102 -11.98 -6.71 5.54
C GLU A 102 -10.49 -6.34 5.62
N THR A 103 -9.74 -6.62 4.55
CA THR A 103 -8.30 -6.29 4.48
C THR A 103 -8.07 -4.77 4.49
N GLU A 104 -8.91 -3.99 3.80
CA GLU A 104 -8.86 -2.52 3.86
C GLU A 104 -9.23 -2.02 5.26
N ALA A 105 -10.27 -2.57 5.88
CA ALA A 105 -10.70 -2.22 7.23
C ALA A 105 -9.61 -2.48 8.27
N ASP A 106 -8.94 -3.63 8.22
CA ASP A 106 -7.80 -3.95 9.08
C ASP A 106 -6.69 -2.90 8.97
N ARG A 107 -6.39 -2.42 7.76
CA ARG A 107 -5.38 -1.35 7.54
C ARG A 107 -5.87 0.00 8.01
N PHE A 108 -7.14 0.32 7.77
CA PHE A 108 -7.77 1.55 8.22
C PHE A 108 -7.61 1.71 9.74
N VAL A 109 -7.86 0.63 10.51
CA VAL A 109 -7.78 0.67 11.98
C VAL A 109 -6.40 1.10 12.47
N PHE A 110 -5.30 0.69 11.83
CA PHE A 110 -3.95 1.14 12.20
C PHE A 110 -3.75 2.65 12.05
N TYR A 111 -4.17 3.21 10.92
CA TYR A 111 -4.04 4.65 10.66
C TYR A 111 -5.02 5.47 11.48
N ALA A 112 -6.24 4.96 11.68
CA ALA A 112 -7.30 5.65 12.41
C ALA A 112 -7.05 5.66 13.92
N ALA A 113 -6.50 4.56 14.48
CA ALA A 113 -6.22 4.44 15.91
C ALA A 113 -4.92 5.16 16.32
N ILE A 114 -3.91 5.16 15.44
CA ILE A 114 -2.63 5.87 15.66
C ILE A 114 -2.25 6.62 14.38
N PRO A 115 -2.87 7.79 14.14
CA PRO A 115 -2.53 8.63 12.98
C PRO A 115 -1.11 9.18 13.11
N PHE A 116 -0.29 9.06 12.06
CA PHE A 116 1.10 9.50 12.11
C PHE A 116 1.23 11.00 12.43
N PHE A 117 0.33 11.84 11.91
CA PHE A 117 0.36 13.30 12.17
C PHE A 117 0.09 13.70 13.63
N MET A 118 -0.49 12.79 14.43
CA MET A 118 -0.61 12.97 15.87
C MET A 118 0.63 12.44 16.57
N LEU A 119 1.09 11.25 16.15
CA LEU A 119 2.26 10.58 16.70
C LEU A 119 3.54 11.42 16.54
N GLU A 120 3.75 12.04 15.38
CA GLU A 120 4.95 12.84 15.07
C GLU A 120 5.14 14.04 15.99
N LYS A 121 4.07 14.49 16.65
CA LYS A 121 4.08 15.62 17.60
C LYS A 121 4.47 15.19 19.01
N LEU A 122 4.55 13.89 19.26
CA LEU A 122 4.90 13.34 20.57
C LEU A 122 6.42 13.21 20.71
N SER A 123 6.93 13.51 21.90
CA SER A 123 8.32 13.29 22.25
C SER A 123 8.50 11.83 22.70
N LEU A 124 8.91 10.96 21.77
CA LEU A 124 9.15 9.55 22.06
C LEU A 124 10.56 9.30 22.63
N SER A 125 10.66 8.35 23.56
CA SER A 125 11.95 7.87 24.07
C SER A 125 12.76 7.22 22.94
N SER A 126 14.10 7.32 23.00
CA SER A 126 14.98 6.55 22.11
C SER A 126 14.96 5.06 22.41
N VAL A 127 14.50 4.67 23.61
CA VAL A 127 14.31 3.27 23.98
C VAL A 127 13.00 2.76 23.38
N LYS A 128 13.11 1.87 22.39
CA LYS A 128 11.97 1.35 21.60
C LYS A 128 10.82 0.81 22.46
N SER A 129 11.11 0.04 23.51
CA SER A 129 10.08 -0.51 24.40
C SER A 129 9.32 0.57 25.17
N GLU A 130 9.99 1.62 25.61
CA GLU A 130 9.37 2.77 26.29
C GLU A 130 8.51 3.58 25.33
N ALA A 131 9.00 3.82 24.11
CA ALA A 131 8.25 4.49 23.06
C ALA A 131 6.95 3.74 22.73
N ILE A 132 7.02 2.42 22.51
CA ILE A 132 5.85 1.57 22.25
C ILE A 132 4.87 1.61 23.43
N GLY A 133 5.37 1.49 24.66
CA GLY A 133 4.55 1.57 25.87
C GLY A 133 3.87 2.94 26.02
N TYR A 134 4.57 4.03 25.68
CA TYR A 134 4.00 5.36 25.67
C TYR A 134 2.91 5.52 24.61
N ILE A 135 3.15 5.05 23.37
CA ILE A 135 2.16 5.07 22.28
C ILE A 135 0.90 4.30 22.67
N SER A 136 1.06 3.09 23.22
CA SER A 136 -0.06 2.27 23.69
C SER A 136 -0.94 3.02 24.68
N ARG A 137 -0.35 3.71 25.66
CA ARG A 137 -1.10 4.50 26.65
C ARG A 137 -1.72 5.77 26.06
N GLU A 138 -0.92 6.56 25.34
CA GLU A 138 -1.35 7.86 24.79
C GLU A 138 -2.50 7.68 23.80
N PHE A 139 -2.41 6.66 22.95
CA PHE A 139 -3.45 6.31 22.01
C PHE A 139 -4.43 5.26 22.55
N ASN A 140 -4.39 4.85 23.82
CA ASN A 140 -5.28 3.84 24.45
C ASN A 140 -5.49 2.52 23.66
N VAL A 141 -4.46 1.98 23.00
CA VAL A 141 -4.53 0.73 22.22
C VAL A 141 -3.78 -0.42 22.93
N PRO A 142 -4.07 -1.69 22.59
CA PRO A 142 -3.27 -2.82 23.04
C PRO A 142 -1.78 -2.67 22.70
N LEU A 143 -0.89 -3.13 23.60
CA LEU A 143 0.55 -2.97 23.46
C LEU A 143 1.11 -3.58 22.16
N ASN A 144 0.60 -4.76 21.79
CA ASN A 144 0.97 -5.45 20.55
C ASN A 144 0.53 -4.67 19.29
N PHE A 145 -0.62 -3.98 19.36
CA PHE A 145 -1.12 -3.12 18.30
C PHE A 145 -0.21 -1.89 18.12
N ALA A 146 0.12 -1.21 19.22
CA ALA A 146 1.08 -0.11 19.20
C ALA A 146 2.46 -0.53 18.66
N LYS A 147 2.95 -1.72 19.04
CA LYS A 147 4.21 -2.27 18.52
C LYS A 147 4.17 -2.43 17.00
N LYS A 148 3.12 -3.08 16.46
CA LYS A 148 2.96 -3.28 15.01
C LYS A 148 2.94 -1.96 14.26
N ARG A 149 2.21 -0.96 14.77
CA ARG A 149 2.15 0.36 14.17
C ARG A 149 3.50 1.08 14.20
N TYR A 150 4.20 1.01 15.33
CA TYR A 150 5.52 1.62 15.48
C TYR A 150 6.52 1.01 14.49
N GLU A 151 6.56 -0.33 14.37
CA GLU A 151 7.41 -1.04 13.41
C GLU A 151 7.07 -0.66 11.96
N GLN A 152 5.78 -0.61 11.62
CA GLN A 152 5.32 -0.14 10.30
C GLN A 152 5.83 1.27 9.97
N ILE A 153 5.89 2.16 10.97
CA ILE A 153 6.37 3.53 10.79
C ILE A 153 7.89 3.57 10.64
N GLU A 154 8.63 2.83 11.45
CA GLU A 154 10.08 2.68 11.31
C GLU A 154 10.45 2.15 9.92
N ASP A 155 9.74 1.14 9.44
CA ASP A 155 9.96 0.54 8.12
C ASP A 155 9.79 1.57 7.00
N ARG A 156 8.74 2.39 7.07
CA ARG A 156 8.51 3.45 6.08
C ARG A 156 9.52 4.56 6.14
N ILE A 157 9.97 4.95 7.34
CA ILE A 157 11.02 5.95 7.49
C ILE A 157 12.30 5.42 6.85
N ARG A 158 12.67 4.16 7.12
CA ARG A 158 13.84 3.52 6.50
C ARG A 158 13.72 3.41 4.98
N GLN A 159 12.54 3.05 4.48
CA GLN A 159 12.26 3.03 3.04
C GLN A 159 12.41 4.42 2.43
N GLY A 160 11.81 5.45 3.05
CA GLY A 160 11.93 6.83 2.61
C GLY A 160 13.36 7.34 2.62
N GLU A 161 14.14 7.01 3.66
CA GLU A 161 15.58 7.32 3.75
C GLU A 161 16.37 6.65 2.63
N PHE A 162 16.11 5.37 2.36
CA PHE A 162 16.76 4.62 1.29
C PHE A 162 16.45 5.22 -0.09
N LEU A 163 15.19 5.56 -0.34
CA LEU A 163 14.75 6.18 -1.59
C LEU A 163 15.38 7.56 -1.79
N SER A 164 15.35 8.42 -0.77
CA SER A 164 16.00 9.74 -0.82
C SER A 164 17.51 9.64 -1.06
N ALA A 165 18.17 8.61 -0.50
CA ALA A 165 19.58 8.34 -0.75
C ALA A 165 19.84 7.89 -2.19
N ILE A 166 18.97 7.06 -2.77
CA ILE A 166 19.05 6.66 -4.18
C ILE A 166 18.82 7.86 -5.10
N GLU A 167 17.80 8.69 -4.86
CA GLU A 167 17.52 9.90 -5.63
C GLU A 167 18.72 10.86 -5.60
N SER A 168 19.34 11.04 -4.43
CA SER A 168 20.55 11.86 -4.29
C SER A 168 21.75 11.27 -5.03
N ALA A 169 21.94 9.94 -4.97
CA ALA A 169 23.04 9.26 -5.65
C ALA A 169 22.87 9.21 -7.18
N THR A 170 21.64 9.09 -7.67
CA THR A 170 21.30 9.12 -9.10
C THR A 170 21.45 10.53 -9.66
N ALA A 171 20.96 11.57 -8.97
CA ALA A 171 21.20 12.97 -9.34
C ALA A 171 22.72 13.30 -9.37
N THR A 172 23.49 12.77 -8.40
CA THR A 172 24.96 12.91 -8.40
C THR A 172 25.61 12.16 -9.57
N ARG A 173 25.07 10.99 -9.94
CA ARG A 173 25.53 10.21 -11.09
C ARG A 173 25.21 10.86 -12.44
N GLU A 174 24.07 11.55 -12.56
CA GLU A 174 23.74 12.33 -13.76
C GLU A 174 24.69 13.51 -13.95
N ILE A 175 25.12 14.16 -12.85
CA ILE A 175 26.15 15.21 -12.89
C ILE A 175 27.53 14.64 -13.28
N ILE A 176 27.87 13.42 -12.86
CA ILE A 176 29.16 12.78 -13.20
C ILE A 176 29.16 12.18 -14.61
N ARG A 177 28.01 11.66 -15.10
CA ARG A 177 27.87 11.07 -16.45
C ARG A 177 28.09 12.05 -17.58
N ASP A 178 27.96 13.35 -17.34
CA ASP A 178 28.25 14.40 -18.34
C ASP A 178 29.77 14.66 -18.51
N SER A 179 30.64 13.86 -17.86
CA SER A 179 32.09 14.12 -17.85
C SER A 179 33.02 12.94 -18.12
N SER A 180 32.56 11.71 -18.36
CA SER A 180 33.49 10.65 -18.83
C SER A 180 32.80 9.40 -19.38
N GLU A 181 33.22 9.03 -20.60
CA GLU A 181 32.87 7.79 -21.30
C GLU A 181 33.54 6.52 -20.75
N SER A 182 32.88 5.41 -21.07
CA SER A 182 33.40 4.06 -21.30
C SER A 182 33.80 3.20 -20.10
N TYR A 183 32.96 2.20 -19.80
CA TYR A 183 33.43 0.89 -19.35
C TYR A 183 32.58 -0.22 -19.97
N THR A 184 33.27 -1.13 -20.65
CA THR A 184 32.79 -2.39 -21.22
C THR A 184 32.66 -3.47 -20.14
N ALA A 185 31.46 -4.04 -19.94
CA ALA A 185 31.28 -5.36 -19.33
C ALA A 185 29.89 -5.95 -19.65
N ASN A 186 29.89 -7.13 -20.28
CA ASN A 186 28.83 -8.14 -20.47
C ASN A 186 27.35 -7.71 -20.63
N ARG A 187 26.89 -7.91 -21.86
CA ARG A 187 25.53 -7.71 -22.39
C ARG A 187 24.54 -8.71 -21.79
N THR A 188 23.27 -8.27 -21.65
CA THR A 188 22.03 -9.01 -21.31
C THR A 188 21.66 -9.24 -19.85
N ASN A 189 21.97 -8.33 -18.92
CA ASN A 189 21.31 -8.38 -17.60
C ASN A 189 19.97 -7.65 -17.65
N ILE A 190 18.89 -8.42 -17.61
CA ILE A 190 17.53 -7.94 -17.34
C ILE A 190 17.38 -7.84 -15.83
N PHE A 191 16.91 -6.70 -15.34
CA PHE A 191 16.60 -6.47 -13.94
C PHE A 191 15.09 -6.46 -13.77
N ILE A 192 14.57 -7.22 -12.81
CA ILE A 192 13.14 -7.26 -12.52
C ILE A 192 12.94 -6.84 -11.08
N ARG A 193 12.04 -5.88 -10.87
CA ARG A 193 11.66 -5.37 -9.56
C ARG A 193 10.15 -5.41 -9.42
N ALA A 194 9.67 -5.56 -8.19
CA ALA A 194 8.25 -5.68 -7.88
C ALA A 194 7.75 -4.40 -7.21
N TYR A 195 6.77 -3.76 -7.82
CA TYR A 195 5.97 -2.73 -7.16
C TYR A 195 4.78 -3.37 -6.48
N TYR A 196 4.55 -3.03 -5.22
CA TYR A 196 3.38 -3.45 -4.46
C TYR A 196 2.52 -2.22 -4.22
N ASN A 197 1.33 -2.19 -4.82
CA ASN A 197 0.38 -1.12 -4.61
C ASN A 197 -0.06 -1.11 -3.14
N TRP A 198 -0.19 0.09 -2.61
CA TRP A 198 -0.40 0.38 -1.20
C TRP A 198 -1.79 -0.07 -0.70
N ASP A 199 -2.71 -0.39 -1.60
CA ASP A 199 -4.06 -0.91 -1.35
C ASP A 199 -4.11 -2.43 -1.08
N GLY A 200 -2.99 -3.13 -1.30
CA GLY A 200 -2.42 -4.30 -0.65
C GLY A 200 -3.05 -5.68 -0.79
N ASP A 201 -2.18 -6.62 -1.15
CA ASP A 201 -1.80 -7.89 -0.50
C ASP A 201 -0.30 -8.01 -0.81
N TYR A 202 0.59 -8.13 0.19
CA TYR A 202 2.04 -8.25 -0.09
C TYR A 202 2.44 -9.67 -0.53
N SER A 203 1.47 -10.57 -0.68
CA SER A 203 1.71 -11.91 -1.22
C SER A 203 2.11 -11.87 -2.70
N ARG A 204 1.71 -10.83 -3.45
CA ARG A 204 1.99 -10.69 -4.88
C ARG A 204 2.21 -9.21 -5.26
N PRO A 205 3.13 -8.90 -6.19
CA PRO A 205 3.29 -7.55 -6.70
C PRO A 205 1.99 -7.03 -7.31
N ASP A 206 1.82 -5.72 -7.35
CA ASP A 206 0.84 -5.06 -8.22
C ASP A 206 1.38 -4.95 -9.64
N THR A 207 2.66 -4.58 -9.79
CA THR A 207 3.31 -4.36 -11.09
C THR A 207 4.76 -4.85 -11.06
N LEU A 208 5.18 -5.62 -12.05
CA LEU A 208 6.60 -5.92 -12.29
C LEU A 208 7.21 -4.83 -13.19
N ILE A 209 8.35 -4.32 -12.76
CA ILE A 209 9.15 -3.35 -13.50
C ILE A 209 10.36 -4.10 -14.06
N ILE A 210 10.43 -4.20 -15.39
CA ILE A 210 11.48 -4.91 -16.11
C ILE A 210 12.39 -3.88 -16.75
N GLU A 211 13.69 -3.92 -16.47
CA GLU A 211 14.66 -2.95 -16.94
C GLU A 211 15.82 -3.63 -17.67
N GLN A 212 16.13 -3.09 -18.84
CA GLN A 212 17.30 -3.48 -19.62
C GLN A 212 18.00 -2.19 -20.09
N PRO A 213 19.07 -1.75 -19.37
CA PRO A 213 19.73 -0.46 -19.64
C PRO A 213 20.27 -0.29 -21.06
N GLU A 214 20.60 -1.40 -21.73
CA GLU A 214 21.09 -1.43 -23.11
C GLU A 214 19.96 -1.51 -24.16
N GLY A 215 18.70 -1.46 -23.72
CA GLY A 215 17.52 -1.66 -24.55
C GLY A 215 17.13 -3.14 -24.71
N PHE A 216 15.87 -3.36 -25.07
CA PHE A 216 15.33 -4.69 -25.30
C PHE A 216 15.62 -5.20 -26.72
N ASP A 217 15.66 -6.53 -26.86
CA ASP A 217 15.65 -7.17 -28.18
C ASP A 217 14.22 -7.22 -28.74
N TRP A 218 13.82 -6.11 -29.36
CA TRP A 218 12.44 -5.89 -29.81
C TRP A 218 11.94 -6.83 -30.90
N ASP A 219 12.83 -7.57 -31.55
CA ASP A 219 12.49 -8.50 -32.63
C ASP A 219 12.28 -9.94 -32.11
N ASN A 220 12.56 -10.18 -30.83
CA ASN A 220 12.37 -11.46 -30.15
C ASN A 220 11.35 -11.36 -29.01
N GLN A 221 10.87 -12.52 -28.55
CA GLN A 221 10.00 -12.60 -27.38
C GLN A 221 10.83 -12.60 -26.09
N LEU A 222 10.28 -12.02 -25.04
CA LEU A 222 10.91 -11.98 -23.72
C LEU A 222 10.11 -12.85 -22.74
N GLU A 223 10.73 -13.88 -22.21
CA GLU A 223 10.13 -14.73 -21.18
C GLU A 223 10.47 -14.22 -19.78
N ILE A 224 9.47 -14.15 -18.91
CA ILE A 224 9.60 -13.62 -17.54
C ILE A 224 8.95 -14.61 -16.57
N ASP A 225 9.66 -14.91 -15.49
CA ASP A 225 9.09 -15.58 -14.31
C ASP A 225 8.23 -14.55 -13.55
N VAL A 226 6.95 -14.81 -13.38
CA VAL A 226 6.04 -13.89 -12.66
C VAL A 226 5.92 -14.23 -11.17
N ASP A 227 6.33 -15.43 -10.79
CA ASP A 227 6.31 -15.93 -9.41
C ASP A 227 7.68 -15.78 -8.71
N GLY A 228 8.65 -15.17 -9.41
CA GLY A 228 9.98 -14.89 -8.90
C GLY A 228 9.98 -13.99 -7.66
N ASN A 229 10.92 -14.23 -6.75
CA ASN A 229 11.10 -13.40 -5.56
C ASN A 229 11.90 -12.14 -5.91
N TYR A 230 11.20 -11.10 -6.37
CA TYR A 230 11.80 -9.85 -6.85
C TYR A 230 11.94 -8.80 -5.75
N GLU A 231 13.01 -7.99 -5.86
CA GLU A 231 13.22 -6.87 -4.97
C GLU A 231 12.11 -5.82 -5.11
N SER A 232 11.59 -5.34 -3.98
CA SER A 232 10.55 -4.32 -3.96
C SER A 232 11.08 -2.98 -4.49
N CYS A 233 10.26 -2.26 -5.23
CA CYS A 233 10.55 -0.93 -5.75
C CYS A 233 9.32 -0.02 -5.71
N ASP A 234 9.54 1.29 -5.81
CA ASP A 234 8.46 2.28 -5.94
C ASP A 234 8.12 2.52 -7.41
N MET A 235 6.84 2.84 -7.69
CA MET A 235 6.46 3.39 -8.99
C MET A 235 6.96 4.84 -9.12
N PRO A 236 7.60 5.21 -10.25
CA PRO A 236 8.00 6.59 -10.47
C PRO A 236 6.76 7.49 -10.62
N SER A 237 6.89 8.72 -10.13
CA SER A 237 5.84 9.76 -10.19
C SER A 237 5.52 10.23 -11.61
N TYR A 238 6.35 9.88 -12.59
CA TYR A 238 6.19 10.16 -14.00
C TYR A 238 6.72 8.99 -14.85
N ILE A 239 5.93 8.53 -15.81
CA ILE A 239 6.36 7.53 -16.80
C ILE A 239 7.17 8.28 -17.86
N SER A 240 8.50 8.10 -17.81
CA SER A 240 9.44 8.73 -18.74
C SER A 240 9.28 8.19 -20.17
N HIS A 241 9.76 8.93 -21.16
CA HIS A 241 9.66 8.56 -22.58
C HIS A 241 10.41 7.27 -22.95
N ASP A 242 11.31 6.79 -22.09
CA ASP A 242 12.04 5.52 -22.20
C ASP A 242 11.31 4.34 -21.52
N SER A 243 10.03 4.52 -21.18
CA SER A 243 9.19 3.50 -20.54
C SER A 243 8.06 3.03 -21.46
N ALA A 244 7.72 1.75 -21.39
CA ALA A 244 6.58 1.16 -22.11
C ALA A 244 5.68 0.35 -21.18
N THR A 245 4.37 0.43 -21.40
CA THR A 245 3.39 -0.38 -20.67
C THR A 245 3.03 -1.62 -21.47
N ILE A 246 3.03 -2.77 -20.81
CA ILE A 246 2.63 -4.06 -21.39
C ILE A 246 1.12 -4.23 -21.17
N LEU A 247 0.40 -4.58 -22.23
CA LEU A 247 -1.02 -4.90 -22.18
C LEU A 247 -1.22 -6.41 -22.26
N SER A 248 -2.39 -6.90 -21.83
CA SER A 248 -2.74 -8.33 -21.87
C SER A 248 -2.57 -8.95 -23.27
N GLY A 249 -2.91 -8.22 -24.33
CA GLY A 249 -2.73 -8.66 -25.72
C GLY A 249 -1.28 -8.79 -26.21
N ASP A 250 -0.29 -8.36 -25.42
CA ASP A 250 1.13 -8.57 -25.70
C ASP A 250 1.67 -9.85 -25.06
N LEU A 251 0.87 -10.51 -24.22
CA LEU A 251 1.27 -11.65 -23.42
C LEU A 251 0.84 -12.98 -24.06
N SER A 252 1.58 -14.03 -23.79
CA SER A 252 1.23 -15.42 -24.09
C SER A 252 1.72 -16.31 -22.96
N ILE A 253 0.93 -17.30 -22.59
CA ILE A 253 1.25 -18.19 -21.47
C ILE A 253 1.80 -19.51 -22.02
N PRO A 254 3.06 -19.87 -21.71
CA PRO A 254 3.62 -21.14 -22.13
C PRO A 254 2.86 -22.31 -21.46
N PRO A 255 2.31 -23.26 -22.24
CA PRO A 255 1.47 -24.34 -21.70
C PRO A 255 2.25 -25.36 -20.84
N ASP A 256 3.57 -25.37 -20.97
CA ASP A 256 4.51 -26.32 -20.36
C ASP A 256 5.26 -25.74 -19.14
N ARG A 257 5.14 -24.44 -18.86
CA ARG A 257 5.88 -23.76 -17.77
C ARG A 257 4.98 -22.83 -16.96
N LYS A 258 4.43 -23.37 -15.85
CA LYS A 258 3.66 -22.59 -14.87
C LYS A 258 4.53 -21.51 -14.23
N GLY A 259 3.93 -20.34 -13.97
CA GLY A 259 4.62 -19.20 -13.36
C GLY A 259 5.45 -18.35 -14.33
N PHE A 260 5.40 -18.64 -15.64
CA PHE A 260 6.08 -17.85 -16.66
C PHE A 260 5.08 -17.18 -17.61
N VAL A 261 5.45 -16.01 -18.13
CA VAL A 261 4.74 -15.34 -19.23
C VAL A 261 5.73 -14.96 -20.32
N THR A 262 5.26 -14.96 -21.56
CA THR A 262 6.03 -14.56 -22.74
C THR A 262 5.49 -13.24 -23.27
N ILE A 263 6.36 -12.22 -23.37
CA ILE A 263 6.04 -10.88 -23.82
C ILE A 263 6.44 -10.73 -25.29
N ASN A 264 5.49 -10.32 -26.14
CA ASN A 264 5.74 -9.99 -27.54
C ASN A 264 6.28 -8.55 -27.66
N LEU A 265 7.60 -8.41 -27.59
CA LEU A 265 8.25 -7.10 -27.62
C LEU A 265 7.99 -6.35 -28.94
N SER A 266 7.81 -7.03 -30.07
CA SER A 266 7.53 -6.38 -31.35
C SER A 266 6.20 -5.63 -31.34
N ARG A 267 5.18 -6.15 -30.64
CA ARG A 267 3.90 -5.44 -30.43
C ARG A 267 4.05 -4.25 -29.50
N VAL A 268 4.84 -4.38 -28.44
CA VAL A 268 5.12 -3.28 -27.50
C VAL A 268 5.88 -2.16 -28.22
N ALA A 269 6.90 -2.50 -29.01
CA ALA A 269 7.68 -1.56 -29.82
C ALA A 269 6.83 -0.80 -30.84
N TRP A 270 5.80 -1.44 -31.40
CA TRP A 270 4.89 -0.78 -32.34
C TRP A 270 4.14 0.39 -31.68
N ARG A 271 3.82 0.29 -30.38
CA ARG A 271 3.12 1.35 -29.63
C ARG A 271 4.07 2.40 -29.05
N HIS A 272 5.19 1.97 -28.48
CA HIS A 272 6.05 2.82 -27.65
C HIS A 272 7.41 3.16 -28.29
N GLY A 273 7.73 2.56 -29.44
CA GLY A 273 9.04 2.67 -30.09
C GLY A 273 10.08 1.71 -29.50
N LYS A 274 11.26 1.66 -30.13
CA LYS A 274 12.36 0.75 -29.76
C LYS A 274 13.38 1.36 -28.78
N LEU A 275 13.14 2.57 -28.28
CA LEU A 275 14.07 3.27 -27.39
C LEU A 275 13.79 3.01 -25.90
N SER A 276 12.71 2.32 -25.56
CA SER A 276 12.38 2.04 -24.17
C SER A 276 13.41 1.09 -23.54
N THR A 277 13.81 1.41 -22.32
CA THR A 277 14.72 0.59 -21.50
C THR A 277 14.01 0.01 -20.28
N ARG A 278 12.74 0.40 -20.06
CA ARG A 278 11.89 -0.08 -18.98
C ARG A 278 10.51 -0.51 -19.47
N LEU A 279 10.02 -1.64 -18.96
CA LEU A 279 8.66 -2.14 -19.19
C LEU A 279 7.90 -2.24 -17.86
N TYR A 280 6.61 -1.93 -17.91
CA TYR A 280 5.68 -2.08 -16.79
C TYR A 280 4.66 -3.17 -17.10
N LEU A 281 4.65 -4.20 -16.27
CA LEU A 281 3.76 -5.35 -16.37
C LEU A 281 2.89 -5.44 -15.11
N SER A 282 1.67 -4.91 -15.17
CA SER A 282 0.70 -5.05 -14.08
C SER A 282 0.22 -6.49 -13.94
N MET A 283 -0.06 -6.95 -12.72
CA MET A 283 -0.70 -8.24 -12.49
C MET A 283 -2.10 -8.30 -13.09
N GLU A 284 -2.84 -7.19 -13.14
CA GLU A 284 -4.14 -7.12 -13.83
C GLU A 284 -4.02 -7.53 -15.30
N ALA A 285 -3.03 -7.02 -16.03
CA ALA A 285 -2.77 -7.42 -17.42
C ALA A 285 -2.40 -8.91 -17.57
N ILE A 286 -1.72 -9.50 -16.59
CA ILE A 286 -1.41 -10.93 -16.57
C ILE A 286 -2.69 -11.75 -16.32
N ASP A 287 -3.49 -11.35 -15.34
CA ASP A 287 -4.74 -12.01 -14.98
C ASP A 287 -5.75 -11.93 -16.14
N ASP A 288 -5.82 -10.80 -16.85
CA ASP A 288 -6.59 -10.66 -18.08
C ASP A 288 -6.09 -11.62 -19.16
N ALA A 289 -4.78 -11.71 -19.38
CA ALA A 289 -4.21 -12.63 -20.37
C ALA A 289 -4.43 -14.12 -20.03
N LEU A 290 -4.63 -14.45 -18.75
CA LEU A 290 -5.00 -15.81 -18.29
C LEU A 290 -6.47 -16.15 -18.56
N ASN A 291 -7.34 -15.14 -18.69
CA ASN A 291 -8.78 -15.30 -18.84
C ASN A 291 -9.26 -15.27 -20.30
N PHE A 292 -8.36 -15.05 -21.27
CA PHE A 292 -8.60 -15.04 -22.72
C PHE A 292 -7.88 -16.18 -23.43
#